data_AF-A0AAD8ATW2-F1
#
_entry.id   AF-A0AAD8ATW2-F1
#
_cell.length_a   1.000
_cell.length_b   1.000
_cell.length_c   1.000
_cell.angle_alpha   90.00
_cell.angle_beta   90.00
_cell.angle_gamma   90.00
#
_symmetry.space_group_name_H-M   'P 1'
#
loop_
_entity.id
_entity.type
_entity.pdbx_description
1 polymer ?
#
loop_
_entity_poly.entity_id
_entity_poly.type
_entity_poly.pdbx_seq_one_letter_code
_entity_poly.pdbx_strand_id
1 'polypeptide(L)'
;MNERKLMKLIAFFSDGLNKNLWKWLTSVCIYFTVLCFLCFFLPFSKIFTVVHSYESLFDQVEAATDGRLRAAKQYFQTQNPELSSKMYSDRLSQGNILFAIGIITIKRSKETESHESLGYLPPSVAHMDRILKSHRFFNTSLPFICNVDAFPSTHFDAVDLYKFVPYTERFGKNSLNIPALTIPNTNTRFIDLTTHSTKYSKESFDYAFCLLSAAALNPRFILLLEEDTIPHKDFPSVIEHLITFRLNLPFNQKRDFGFLKLYFPSKWQGFGFEFTKILDLLCYCILVTAVAGVCHYLHSFRSATLPGLNSVLLSAFFMTLLTCLLVGRQNINELRRLSKHFYRLQSSEGCCTQAMVYQPSIVSSMAEYLVNPLSNEHTDLAILDFTYLNSIRTLQVEPNLFFHTGLYTALNQVQKHPEEFIS
;
A
#
# COMPACT_ATOMS: atom_id res chain seq x y z
N MET A 1 -13.19 -66.32 -37.40
CA MET A 1 -13.10 -64.88 -37.74
C MET A 1 -13.61 -64.04 -36.56
N ASN A 2 -12.82 -63.83 -35.49
CA ASN A 2 -13.16 -62.77 -34.50
C ASN A 2 -12.07 -62.30 -33.50
N GLU A 3 -10.92 -62.97 -33.34
CA GLU A 3 -9.92 -62.49 -32.36
C GLU A 3 -8.94 -61.43 -32.91
N ARG A 4 -8.53 -61.54 -34.18
CA ARG A 4 -7.63 -60.55 -34.82
C ARG A 4 -8.26 -59.16 -34.98
N LYS A 5 -9.59 -59.08 -35.12
CA LYS A 5 -10.30 -57.79 -35.16
C LYS A 5 -10.41 -57.18 -33.77
N LEU A 6 -10.67 -58.00 -32.73
CA LEU A 6 -10.72 -57.56 -31.34
C LEU A 6 -9.35 -57.05 -30.85
N MET A 7 -8.26 -57.77 -31.14
CA MET A 7 -6.90 -57.36 -30.80
C MET A 7 -6.46 -56.07 -31.49
N LYS A 8 -6.82 -55.86 -32.77
CA LYS A 8 -6.56 -54.59 -33.46
C LYS A 8 -7.39 -53.44 -32.90
N LEU A 9 -8.62 -53.70 -32.46
CA LEU A 9 -9.47 -52.70 -31.81
C LEU A 9 -8.90 -52.31 -30.43
N ILE A 10 -8.48 -53.27 -29.63
CA ILE A 10 -7.85 -53.05 -28.31
C ILE A 10 -6.51 -52.32 -28.47
N ALA A 11 -5.67 -52.69 -29.44
CA ALA A 11 -4.41 -52.00 -29.71
C ALA A 11 -4.63 -50.56 -30.20
N PHE A 12 -5.62 -50.32 -31.06
CA PHE A 12 -5.96 -48.97 -31.53
C PHE A 12 -6.56 -48.08 -30.42
N PHE A 13 -7.42 -48.65 -29.56
CA PHE A 13 -7.93 -47.94 -28.38
C PHE A 13 -6.83 -47.69 -27.35
N SER A 14 -5.92 -48.65 -27.14
CA SER A 14 -4.75 -48.50 -26.26
C SER A 14 -3.79 -47.42 -26.74
N ASP A 15 -3.41 -47.41 -28.02
CA ASP A 15 -2.52 -46.40 -28.60
C ASP A 15 -3.16 -45.00 -28.65
N GLY A 16 -4.47 -44.92 -28.91
CA GLY A 16 -5.23 -43.67 -28.92
C GLY A 16 -5.41 -43.07 -27.52
N LEU A 17 -5.75 -43.89 -26.52
CA LEU A 17 -5.80 -43.46 -25.11
C LEU A 17 -4.43 -42.99 -24.63
N ASN A 18 -3.38 -43.74 -24.96
CA ASN A 18 -2.02 -43.47 -24.53
C ASN A 18 -1.53 -42.10 -25.06
N LYS A 19 -1.75 -41.78 -26.34
CA LYS A 19 -1.33 -40.49 -26.93
C LYS A 19 -2.06 -39.29 -26.34
N ASN A 20 -3.36 -39.39 -26.07
CA ASN A 20 -4.12 -38.28 -25.48
C ASN A 20 -3.80 -38.10 -23.99
N LEU A 21 -3.59 -39.20 -23.27
CA LEU A 21 -3.13 -39.18 -21.88
C LEU A 21 -1.75 -38.52 -21.75
N TRP A 22 -0.79 -38.88 -22.62
CA TRP A 22 0.54 -38.26 -22.62
C TRP A 22 0.50 -36.76 -22.94
N LYS A 23 -0.33 -36.33 -23.89
CA LYS A 23 -0.52 -34.89 -24.17
C LYS A 23 -1.12 -34.14 -22.98
N TRP A 24 -2.08 -34.74 -22.29
CA TRP A 24 -2.66 -34.16 -21.09
C TRP A 24 -1.64 -34.08 -19.94
N LEU A 25 -0.93 -35.17 -19.67
CA LEU A 25 0.13 -35.21 -18.65
C LEU A 25 1.23 -34.20 -18.92
N THR A 26 1.72 -34.11 -20.16
CA THR A 26 2.74 -33.11 -20.53
C THR A 26 2.24 -31.68 -20.36
N SER A 27 0.99 -31.37 -20.74
CA SER A 27 0.40 -30.05 -20.51
C SER A 27 0.27 -29.70 -19.03
N VAL A 28 -0.13 -30.67 -18.20
CA VAL A 28 -0.24 -30.50 -16.74
C VAL A 28 1.14 -30.29 -16.15
N CYS A 29 2.14 -31.09 -16.53
CA CYS A 29 3.53 -30.90 -16.08
C CYS A 29 4.07 -29.53 -16.46
N ILE A 30 3.91 -29.09 -17.71
CA ILE A 30 4.34 -27.76 -18.17
C ILE A 30 3.67 -26.67 -17.34
N TYR A 31 2.35 -26.76 -17.12
CA TYR A 31 1.63 -25.81 -16.29
C TYR A 31 2.20 -25.71 -14.88
N PHE A 32 2.43 -26.85 -14.22
CA PHE A 32 2.99 -26.88 -12.87
C PHE A 32 4.42 -26.35 -12.84
N THR A 33 5.25 -26.66 -13.83
CA THR A 33 6.61 -26.10 -13.92
C THR A 33 6.56 -24.58 -14.06
N VAL A 34 5.71 -24.05 -14.94
CA VAL A 34 5.53 -22.60 -15.11
C VAL A 34 4.99 -21.95 -13.83
N LEU A 35 3.99 -22.56 -13.19
CA LEU A 35 3.42 -22.06 -11.94
C LEU A 35 4.44 -22.05 -10.80
N CYS A 36 5.22 -23.12 -10.66
CA CYS A 36 6.29 -23.19 -9.68
C CYS A 36 7.37 -22.13 -9.92
N PHE A 37 7.75 -21.94 -11.19
CA PHE A 37 8.71 -20.89 -11.57
C PHE A 37 8.16 -19.50 -11.27
N LEU A 38 6.89 -19.21 -11.56
CA LEU A 38 6.27 -17.93 -11.23
C LEU A 38 6.24 -17.70 -9.71
N CYS A 39 5.76 -18.67 -8.94
CA CYS A 39 5.71 -18.57 -7.49
C CYS A 39 7.10 -18.46 -6.85
N PHE A 40 8.15 -18.96 -7.49
CA PHE A 40 9.52 -18.75 -7.02
C PHE A 40 9.88 -17.25 -6.89
N PHE A 41 9.35 -16.38 -7.74
CA PHE A 41 9.68 -14.93 -7.74
C PHE A 41 8.59 -14.04 -7.13
N LEU A 42 7.50 -14.60 -6.63
CA LEU A 42 6.37 -13.84 -6.09
C LEU A 42 6.37 -13.89 -4.56
N PRO A 43 6.70 -12.77 -3.87
CA PRO A 43 6.62 -12.68 -2.41
C PRO A 43 5.25 -13.12 -1.89
N PHE A 44 5.22 -13.76 -0.72
CA PHE A 44 4.04 -14.31 -0.07
C PHE A 44 3.31 -15.42 -0.85
N SER A 45 3.83 -15.89 -1.98
CA SER A 45 3.38 -17.14 -2.58
C SER A 45 3.89 -18.33 -1.76
N LYS A 46 3.20 -19.48 -1.84
CA LYS A 46 3.54 -20.65 -1.01
C LYS A 46 4.93 -21.20 -1.28
N ILE A 47 5.43 -21.07 -2.51
CA ILE A 47 6.76 -21.58 -2.88
C ILE A 47 7.83 -20.57 -2.45
N PHE A 48 7.58 -19.27 -2.61
CA PHE A 48 8.51 -18.22 -2.20
C PHE A 48 8.91 -18.35 -0.73
N THR A 49 7.91 -18.52 0.16
CA THR A 49 8.10 -18.63 1.62
C THR A 49 8.92 -19.86 2.04
N VAL A 50 8.97 -20.89 1.20
CA VAL A 50 9.71 -22.14 1.49
C VAL A 50 11.14 -22.06 0.97
N VAL A 51 11.35 -21.38 -0.16
CA VAL A 51 12.62 -21.43 -0.89
C VAL A 51 13.59 -20.34 -0.46
N HIS A 52 13.10 -19.15 -0.10
CA HIS A 52 13.97 -18.03 0.25
C HIS A 52 14.30 -18.03 1.73
N SER A 53 15.59 -18.00 2.06
CA SER A 53 16.05 -17.86 3.44
C SER A 53 15.92 -16.40 3.89
N TYR A 54 15.73 -16.22 5.19
CA TYR A 54 15.67 -14.90 5.81
C TYR A 54 16.86 -14.01 5.43
N GLU A 55 18.09 -14.53 5.51
CA GLU A 55 19.33 -13.81 5.20
C GLU A 55 19.34 -13.31 3.76
N SER A 56 18.97 -14.16 2.79
CA SER A 56 18.93 -13.77 1.38
C SER A 56 17.92 -12.65 1.10
N LEU A 57 16.80 -12.64 1.83
CA LEU A 57 15.77 -11.60 1.70
C LEU A 57 16.21 -10.30 2.38
N PHE A 58 16.88 -10.42 3.52
CA PHE A 58 17.43 -9.29 4.25
C PHE A 58 18.44 -8.52 3.40
N ASP A 59 19.44 -9.20 2.84
CA ASP A 59 20.46 -8.59 1.97
C ASP A 59 19.84 -7.87 0.77
N GLN A 60 18.79 -8.45 0.17
CA GLN A 60 18.04 -7.84 -0.93
C GLN A 60 17.35 -6.54 -0.50
N VAL A 61 16.72 -6.52 0.67
CA VAL A 61 16.02 -5.34 1.20
C VAL A 61 17.01 -4.24 1.58
N GLU A 62 18.15 -4.58 2.18
CA GLU A 62 19.21 -3.60 2.47
C GLU A 62 19.78 -3.01 1.18
N ALA A 63 20.15 -3.84 0.21
CA ALA A 63 20.65 -3.37 -1.10
C ALA A 63 19.63 -2.48 -1.83
N ALA A 64 18.34 -2.82 -1.75
CA ALA A 64 17.26 -2.00 -2.31
C ALA A 64 17.11 -0.66 -1.56
N THR A 65 17.26 -0.66 -0.24
CA THR A 65 17.23 0.55 0.60
C THR A 65 18.38 1.49 0.23
N ASP A 66 19.59 0.97 0.12
CA ASP A 66 20.77 1.73 -0.32
C ASP A 66 20.62 2.28 -1.75
N GLY A 67 20.05 1.47 -2.65
CA GLY A 67 19.73 1.90 -4.00
C GLY A 67 18.76 3.08 -4.03
N ARG A 68 17.68 3.01 -3.24
CA ARG A 68 16.68 4.08 -3.09
C ARG A 68 17.29 5.34 -2.50
N LEU A 69 18.10 5.21 -1.44
CA LEU A 69 18.79 6.33 -0.81
C LEU A 69 19.73 7.04 -1.78
N ARG A 70 20.55 6.29 -2.54
CA ARG A 70 21.42 6.87 -3.58
C ARG A 70 20.64 7.61 -4.65
N ALA A 71 19.55 7.01 -5.14
CA ALA A 71 18.68 7.65 -6.14
C ALA A 71 18.02 8.94 -5.60
N ALA A 72 17.61 8.97 -4.34
CA ALA A 72 17.05 10.15 -3.69
C ALA A 72 18.08 11.27 -3.52
N LYS A 73 19.30 10.93 -3.07
CA LYS A 73 20.42 11.88 -2.98
C LYS A 73 20.76 12.47 -4.34
N GLN A 74 20.86 11.64 -5.38
CA GLN A 74 21.09 12.10 -6.75
C GLN A 74 19.96 13.02 -7.23
N TYR A 75 18.71 12.69 -6.94
CA TYR A 75 17.57 13.56 -7.28
C TYR A 75 17.74 14.94 -6.66
N PHE A 76 17.94 15.06 -5.35
CA PHE A 76 18.07 16.36 -4.70
C PHE A 76 19.34 17.14 -5.08
N GLN A 77 20.42 16.47 -5.49
CA GLN A 77 21.59 17.13 -6.08
C GLN A 77 21.26 17.86 -7.40
N THR A 78 20.27 17.37 -8.16
CA THR A 78 19.81 18.04 -9.39
C THR A 78 18.80 19.14 -9.14
N GLN A 79 18.23 19.24 -7.93
CA GLN A 79 17.22 20.24 -7.61
C GLN A 79 17.87 21.55 -7.16
N ASN A 80 17.23 22.67 -7.51
CA ASN A 80 17.58 23.97 -6.94
C ASN A 80 16.73 24.19 -5.66
N PRO A 81 17.36 24.39 -4.48
CA PRO A 81 16.66 24.65 -3.23
C PRO A 81 15.76 25.88 -3.27
N GLU A 82 16.27 27.01 -3.79
CA GLU A 82 15.54 28.28 -3.84
C GLU A 82 14.30 28.18 -4.73
N LEU A 83 14.43 27.55 -5.90
CA LEU A 83 13.29 27.35 -6.81
C LEU A 83 12.25 26.41 -6.20
N SER A 84 12.68 25.35 -5.50
CA SER A 84 11.76 24.42 -4.85
C SER A 84 11.02 25.10 -3.69
N SER A 85 11.74 25.82 -2.83
CA SER A 85 11.18 26.58 -1.71
C SER A 85 10.22 27.67 -2.19
N LYS A 86 10.58 28.42 -3.23
CA LYS A 86 9.71 29.42 -3.84
C LYS A 86 8.44 28.80 -4.41
N MET A 87 8.54 27.69 -5.15
CA MET A 87 7.37 26.99 -5.71
C MET A 87 6.37 26.60 -4.62
N TYR A 88 6.84 26.05 -3.49
CA TYR A 88 5.96 25.66 -2.39
C TYR A 88 5.42 26.86 -1.61
N SER A 89 6.20 27.93 -1.47
CA SER A 89 5.74 29.20 -0.89
C SER A 89 4.64 29.86 -1.74
N ASP A 90 4.78 29.81 -3.07
CA ASP A 90 3.78 30.31 -4.02
C ASP A 90 2.48 29.50 -3.90
N ARG A 91 2.56 28.17 -3.78
CA ARG A 91 1.37 27.32 -3.53
C ARG A 91 0.70 27.62 -2.19
N LEU A 92 1.48 27.84 -1.14
CA LEU A 92 0.97 28.20 0.18
C LEU A 92 0.24 29.55 0.14
N SER A 93 0.80 30.56 -0.53
CA SER A 93 0.20 31.90 -0.65
C SER A 93 -1.07 31.94 -1.50
N GLN A 94 -1.23 31.02 -2.47
CA GLN A 94 -2.47 30.88 -3.25
C GLN A 94 -3.66 30.39 -2.40
N GLY A 95 -3.41 29.65 -1.31
CA GLY A 95 -4.41 29.23 -0.33
C GLY A 95 -5.42 28.15 -0.80
N ASN A 96 -5.42 27.76 -2.07
CA ASN A 96 -6.33 26.74 -2.63
C ASN A 96 -5.72 25.33 -2.62
N ILE A 97 -5.27 24.90 -1.45
CA ILE A 97 -4.49 23.68 -1.30
C ILE A 97 -5.36 22.43 -1.54
N LEU A 98 -5.03 21.64 -2.57
CA LEU A 98 -5.75 20.39 -2.84
C LEU A 98 -5.41 19.34 -1.77
N PHE A 99 -4.12 19.06 -1.61
CA PHE A 99 -3.60 18.20 -0.54
C PHE A 99 -2.58 18.94 0.31
N ALA A 100 -2.75 18.89 1.63
CA ALA A 100 -1.62 19.03 2.55
C ALA A 100 -1.03 17.65 2.79
N ILE A 101 0.24 17.45 2.42
CA ILE A 101 0.92 16.15 2.45
C ILE A 101 1.98 16.20 3.55
N GLY A 102 1.65 15.68 4.73
CA GLY A 102 2.58 15.60 5.85
C GLY A 102 3.35 14.28 5.85
N ILE A 103 4.68 14.35 5.87
CA ILE A 103 5.55 13.17 6.03
C ILE A 103 6.07 13.19 7.47
N ILE A 104 5.55 12.29 8.30
CA ILE A 104 5.90 12.16 9.72
C ILE A 104 7.27 11.50 9.82
N THR A 105 8.20 12.15 10.52
CA THR A 105 9.57 11.68 10.65
C THR A 105 10.07 11.83 12.09
N ILE A 106 10.86 10.86 12.53
CA ILE A 106 11.50 10.83 13.84
C ILE A 106 12.83 10.11 13.71
N LYS A 107 13.86 10.58 14.42
CA LYS A 107 15.15 9.89 14.42
C LYS A 107 15.00 8.51 15.05
N ARG A 108 15.55 7.49 14.41
CA ARG A 108 15.52 6.11 14.94
C ARG A 108 16.68 5.90 15.91
N SER A 109 16.48 5.13 16.98
CA SER A 109 17.52 4.99 18.01
C SER A 109 18.79 4.28 17.50
N LYS A 110 18.68 3.38 16.51
CA LYS A 110 19.84 2.76 15.84
C LYS A 110 20.75 3.79 15.12
N GLU A 111 20.18 4.89 14.64
CA GLU A 111 20.95 6.00 14.04
C GLU A 111 21.73 6.78 15.11
N THR A 112 21.33 6.62 16.38
CA THR A 112 22.04 7.21 17.53
C THR A 112 23.22 6.33 17.95
N GLU A 113 23.13 5.00 17.78
CA GLU A 113 24.21 4.06 18.09
C GLU A 113 25.28 4.00 16.99
N SER A 114 24.85 4.01 15.72
CA SER A 114 25.74 3.90 14.56
C SER A 114 26.24 5.25 14.02
N HIS A 115 25.64 6.36 14.45
CA HIS A 115 25.82 7.70 13.86
C HIS A 115 25.49 7.80 12.35
N GLU A 116 24.93 6.76 11.74
CA GLU A 116 24.55 6.71 10.33
C GLU A 116 23.02 6.69 10.20
N SER A 117 22.49 7.47 9.27
CA SER A 117 21.04 7.47 8.97
C SER A 117 20.65 6.16 8.29
N LEU A 118 19.49 5.61 8.66
CA LEU A 118 18.89 4.46 7.96
C LEU A 118 18.29 4.85 6.60
N GLY A 119 18.19 6.16 6.30
CA GLY A 119 17.95 6.66 4.95
C GLY A 119 16.54 6.43 4.40
N TYR A 120 15.54 6.27 5.28
CA TYR A 120 14.15 6.05 4.85
C TYR A 120 13.44 7.32 4.38
N LEU A 121 13.67 8.46 5.06
CA LEU A 121 13.01 9.73 4.74
C LEU A 121 13.35 10.25 3.34
N PRO A 122 14.62 10.32 2.88
CA PRO A 122 14.95 10.96 1.60
C PRO A 122 14.25 10.32 0.39
N PRO A 123 14.18 8.98 0.23
CA PRO A 123 13.38 8.33 -0.82
C PRO A 123 11.91 8.75 -0.83
N SER A 124 11.24 8.75 0.32
CA SER A 124 9.83 9.10 0.45
C SER A 124 9.57 10.54 0.01
N VAL A 125 10.41 11.48 0.47
CA VAL A 125 10.31 12.90 0.08
C VAL A 125 10.65 13.09 -1.41
N ALA A 126 11.69 12.43 -1.93
CA ALA A 126 12.09 12.56 -3.35
C ALA A 126 11.00 12.09 -4.31
N HIS A 127 10.36 10.95 -4.01
CA HIS A 127 9.28 10.42 -4.83
C HIS A 127 8.04 11.32 -4.81
N MET A 128 7.65 11.82 -3.63
CA MET A 128 6.52 12.75 -3.53
C MET A 128 6.83 14.07 -4.23
N ASP A 129 7.98 14.71 -3.96
CA ASP A 129 8.39 15.96 -4.61
C ASP A 129 8.36 15.85 -6.14
N ARG A 130 8.86 14.74 -6.70
CA ARG A 130 8.80 14.47 -8.15
C ARG A 130 7.37 14.40 -8.69
N ILE A 131 6.47 13.72 -7.98
CA ILE A 131 5.06 13.60 -8.37
C ILE A 131 4.39 14.98 -8.35
N LEU A 132 4.62 15.76 -7.31
CA LEU A 132 4.02 17.07 -7.11
C LEU A 132 4.50 18.12 -8.11
N LYS A 133 5.72 17.94 -8.65
CA LYS A 133 6.29 18.79 -9.70
C LYS A 133 5.86 18.38 -11.11
N SER A 134 5.59 17.10 -11.35
CA SER A 134 5.34 16.56 -12.71
C SER A 134 3.87 16.33 -13.06
N HIS A 135 3.00 16.07 -12.08
CA HIS A 135 1.63 15.65 -12.33
C HIS A 135 0.62 16.77 -12.03
N ARG A 136 -0.10 17.23 -13.08
CA ARG A 136 -0.99 18.41 -13.03
C ARG A 136 -2.05 18.39 -11.93
N PHE A 137 -2.58 17.21 -11.59
CA PHE A 137 -3.56 17.05 -10.52
C PHE A 137 -3.06 17.61 -9.18
N PHE A 138 -1.75 17.61 -8.93
CA PHE A 138 -1.15 18.06 -7.67
C PHE A 138 -0.57 19.48 -7.72
N ASN A 139 -0.93 20.29 -8.72
CA ASN A 139 -0.35 21.63 -8.91
C ASN A 139 -0.57 22.56 -7.70
N THR A 140 -1.64 22.38 -6.93
CA THR A 140 -1.93 23.15 -5.71
C THR A 140 -1.69 22.34 -4.43
N SER A 141 -1.09 21.16 -4.51
CA SER A 141 -0.77 20.35 -3.34
C SER A 141 0.54 20.80 -2.70
N LEU A 142 0.64 20.71 -1.38
CA LEU A 142 1.77 21.16 -0.59
C LEU A 142 2.35 20.00 0.25
N PRO A 143 3.58 19.54 -0.02
CA PRO A 143 4.28 18.63 0.86
C PRO A 143 4.94 19.39 2.01
N PHE A 144 5.05 18.73 3.16
CA PHE A 144 5.90 19.19 4.24
C PHE A 144 6.42 18.03 5.09
N ILE A 145 7.61 18.22 5.66
CA ILE A 145 8.19 17.30 6.64
C ILE A 145 7.64 17.67 8.02
N CYS A 146 7.01 16.72 8.69
CA CYS A 146 6.55 16.87 10.07
C CYS A 146 7.53 16.16 10.99
N ASN A 147 8.51 16.91 11.52
CA ASN A 147 9.54 16.36 12.38
C ASN A 147 9.10 16.39 13.84
N VAL A 148 8.89 15.21 14.41
CA VAL A 148 8.38 15.00 15.76
C VAL A 148 9.47 14.49 16.72
N ASP A 149 10.73 14.58 16.30
CA ASP A 149 11.87 14.30 17.15
C ASP A 149 11.97 15.31 18.30
N ALA A 150 12.33 14.83 19.50
CA ALA A 150 12.49 15.69 20.67
C ALA A 150 13.62 16.72 20.49
N PHE A 151 14.60 16.39 19.65
CA PHE A 151 15.72 17.25 19.24
C PHE A 151 15.79 17.31 17.70
N PRO A 152 14.88 18.08 17.05
CA PRO A 152 14.73 18.08 15.59
C PRO A 152 16.02 18.31 14.80
N SER A 153 16.93 19.13 15.34
CA SER A 153 18.23 19.44 14.73
C SER A 153 19.18 18.24 14.63
N THR A 154 18.91 17.14 15.32
CA THR A 154 19.75 15.93 15.32
C THR A 154 19.31 14.89 14.28
N HIS A 155 18.18 15.13 13.60
CA HIS A 155 17.69 14.32 12.50
C HIS A 155 18.24 14.85 11.17
N PHE A 156 19.47 14.46 10.85
CA PHE A 156 20.23 15.06 9.73
C PHE A 156 19.51 14.96 8.38
N ASP A 157 18.89 13.81 8.06
CA ASP A 157 18.13 13.66 6.82
C ASP A 157 17.00 14.68 6.69
N ALA A 158 16.26 14.97 7.77
CA ALA A 158 15.19 15.96 7.74
C ALA A 158 15.76 17.37 7.54
N VAL A 159 16.79 17.72 8.32
CA VAL A 159 17.44 19.04 8.25
C VAL A 159 18.02 19.31 6.86
N ASP A 160 18.64 18.32 6.23
CA ASP A 160 19.19 18.43 4.88
C ASP A 160 18.11 18.69 3.83
N LEU A 161 16.89 18.21 4.06
CA LEU A 161 15.75 18.34 3.15
C LEU A 161 14.95 19.64 3.34
N TYR A 162 15.07 20.32 4.49
CA TYR A 162 14.35 21.58 4.78
C TYR A 162 14.62 22.71 3.78
N LYS A 163 15.76 22.67 3.09
CA LYS A 163 16.07 23.64 2.02
C LYS A 163 15.24 23.44 0.74
N PHE A 164 14.66 22.25 0.55
CA PHE A 164 13.88 21.90 -0.64
C PHE A 164 12.38 21.87 -0.40
N VAL A 165 11.98 21.42 0.79
CA VAL A 165 10.58 21.14 1.14
C VAL A 165 10.23 21.86 2.44
N PRO A 166 9.03 22.46 2.56
CA PRO A 166 8.56 23.04 3.81
C PRO A 166 8.57 22.04 4.97
N TYR A 167 8.57 22.55 6.20
CA TYR A 167 8.60 21.70 7.38
C TYR A 167 7.90 22.34 8.58
N THR A 168 7.52 21.49 9.53
CA THR A 168 7.06 21.87 10.87
C THR A 168 7.68 20.93 11.88
N GLU A 169 8.11 21.46 13.02
CA GLU A 169 8.70 20.70 14.11
C GLU A 169 7.80 20.78 15.34
N ARG A 170 7.48 19.63 15.95
CA ARG A 170 6.69 19.61 17.19
C ARG A 170 7.36 20.38 18.33
N PHE A 171 8.69 20.25 18.41
CA PHE A 171 9.53 20.81 19.46
C PHE A 171 10.46 21.92 18.98
N GLY A 172 10.15 22.56 17.84
CA GLY A 172 11.08 23.46 17.20
C GLY A 172 10.45 24.53 16.31
N LYS A 173 11.06 24.74 15.15
CA LYS A 173 10.69 25.76 14.18
C LYS A 173 9.64 25.24 13.21
N ASN A 174 9.02 26.18 12.51
CA ASN A 174 8.03 25.88 11.49
C ASN A 174 8.20 26.87 10.33
N SER A 175 8.25 26.35 9.10
CA SER A 175 8.42 27.14 7.88
C SER A 175 7.09 27.48 7.20
N LEU A 176 5.97 26.95 7.70
CA LEU A 176 4.65 27.08 7.09
C LEU A 176 3.80 28.21 7.70
N ASN A 177 4.34 28.97 8.66
CA ASN A 177 3.61 30.00 9.42
C ASN A 177 2.35 29.50 10.16
N ILE A 178 2.21 28.19 10.33
CA ILE A 178 1.25 27.55 11.25
C ILE A 178 1.45 28.10 12.68
N PRO A 179 0.39 28.55 13.37
CA PRO A 179 0.47 28.99 14.76
C PRO A 179 0.79 27.83 15.71
N ALA A 180 1.20 28.15 16.94
CA ALA A 180 1.39 27.11 17.96
C ALA A 180 0.09 26.32 18.16
N LEU A 181 0.16 25.01 17.94
CA LEU A 181 -0.99 24.12 17.99
C LEU A 181 -1.32 23.71 19.43
N THR A 182 -2.59 23.81 19.79
CA THR A 182 -3.16 23.27 21.02
C THR A 182 -4.02 22.05 20.72
N ILE A 183 -4.20 21.19 21.72
CA ILE A 183 -5.21 20.14 21.66
C ILE A 183 -6.58 20.82 21.56
N PRO A 184 -7.43 20.43 20.59
CA PRO A 184 -8.77 20.98 20.45
C PRO A 184 -9.56 20.91 21.76
N ASN A 185 -10.36 21.95 22.03
CA ASN A 185 -11.13 22.11 23.28
C ASN A 185 -10.29 22.21 24.57
N THR A 186 -8.98 22.44 24.46
CA THR A 186 -8.11 22.67 25.62
C THR A 186 -7.12 23.81 25.35
N ASN A 187 -6.43 24.26 26.40
CA ASN A 187 -5.33 25.22 26.30
C ASN A 187 -3.94 24.55 26.31
N THR A 188 -3.89 23.22 26.22
CA THR A 188 -2.63 22.46 26.29
C THR A 188 -1.95 22.46 24.93
N ARG A 189 -0.71 22.91 24.85
CA ARG A 189 0.06 22.87 23.60
C ARG A 189 0.68 21.50 23.38
N PHE A 190 0.83 21.11 22.11
CA PHE A 190 1.46 19.82 21.77
C PHE A 190 2.91 19.70 22.24
N ILE A 191 3.63 20.81 22.36
CA ILE A 191 5.00 20.85 22.88
C ILE A 191 5.09 20.45 24.36
N ASP A 192 4.00 20.63 25.12
CA ASP A 192 3.96 20.38 26.57
C ASP A 192 3.63 18.89 26.90
N LEU A 193 3.24 18.09 25.90
CA LEU A 193 2.75 16.69 26.07
C LEU A 193 3.87 15.62 26.16
N THR A 194 4.88 15.78 27.01
CA THR A 194 6.07 14.89 26.98
C THR A 194 6.54 14.33 28.32
N THR A 195 5.97 14.73 29.46
CA THR A 195 6.65 14.47 30.74
C THR A 195 6.56 13.04 31.27
N HIS A 196 5.53 12.23 30.95
CA HIS A 196 5.39 10.84 31.46
C HIS A 196 4.60 9.87 30.54
N SER A 197 4.56 10.09 29.23
CA SER A 197 3.71 9.30 28.31
C SER A 197 4.33 7.96 27.88
N THR A 198 3.51 6.93 27.66
CA THR A 198 3.97 5.67 27.05
C THR A 198 4.44 5.89 25.59
N LYS A 199 5.16 4.92 25.00
CA LYS A 199 5.59 5.00 23.59
C LYS A 199 4.41 5.16 22.63
N TYR A 200 3.30 4.45 22.88
CA TYR A 200 2.09 4.52 22.06
C TYR A 200 1.39 5.87 22.18
N SER A 201 1.32 6.42 23.40
CA SER A 201 0.80 7.77 23.62
C SER A 201 1.64 8.81 22.88
N LYS A 202 2.99 8.69 22.91
CA LYS A 202 3.87 9.60 22.14
C LYS A 202 3.55 9.54 20.64
N GLU A 203 3.45 8.35 20.07
CA GLU A 203 3.12 8.15 18.66
C GLU A 203 1.77 8.78 18.29
N SER A 204 0.74 8.59 19.13
CA SER A 204 -0.57 9.19 18.93
C SER A 204 -0.52 10.72 18.99
N PHE A 205 0.26 11.29 19.93
CA PHE A 205 0.43 12.74 20.05
C PHE A 205 1.17 13.33 18.85
N ASP A 206 2.21 12.65 18.38
CA ASP A 206 2.98 13.02 17.19
C ASP A 206 2.10 12.99 15.93
N TYR A 207 1.31 11.92 15.78
CA TYR A 207 0.37 11.78 14.68
C TYR A 207 -0.69 12.88 14.69
N ALA A 208 -1.30 13.14 15.84
CA ALA A 208 -2.29 14.19 16.02
C ALA A 208 -1.71 15.59 15.74
N PHE A 209 -0.47 15.87 16.18
CA PHE A 209 0.23 17.12 15.87
C PHE A 209 0.42 17.30 14.36
N CYS A 210 0.88 16.27 13.66
CA CYS A 210 1.08 16.33 12.21
C CYS A 210 -0.24 16.46 11.44
N LEU A 211 -1.29 15.78 11.91
CA LEU A 211 -2.64 15.87 11.32
C LEU A 211 -3.22 17.29 11.46
N LEU A 212 -3.10 17.89 12.66
CA LEU A 212 -3.53 19.28 12.90
C LEU A 212 -2.66 20.29 12.15
N SER A 213 -1.35 20.04 12.03
CA SER A 213 -0.46 20.88 11.22
C SER A 213 -0.89 20.89 9.76
N ALA A 214 -1.24 19.74 9.19
CA ALA A 214 -1.79 19.65 7.84
C ALA A 214 -3.14 20.36 7.71
N ALA A 215 -4.03 20.19 8.70
CA ALA A 215 -5.35 20.82 8.70
C ALA A 215 -5.30 22.35 8.84
N ALA A 216 -4.31 22.89 9.56
CA ALA A 216 -4.12 24.34 9.72
C ALA A 216 -3.84 25.06 8.39
N LEU A 217 -3.43 24.32 7.35
CA LEU A 217 -3.23 24.82 6.00
C LEU A 217 -4.55 24.94 5.20
N ASN A 218 -5.70 24.58 5.81
CA ASN A 218 -7.02 24.56 5.18
C ASN A 218 -7.09 23.83 3.82
N PRO A 219 -6.56 22.59 3.71
CA PRO A 219 -6.56 21.86 2.45
C PRO A 219 -7.94 21.24 2.16
N ARG A 220 -8.16 20.79 0.93
CA ARG A 220 -9.35 19.97 0.59
C ARG A 220 -9.24 18.54 1.13
N PHE A 221 -8.04 17.98 1.08
CA PHE A 221 -7.72 16.64 1.61
C PHE A 221 -6.38 16.70 2.35
N ILE A 222 -6.21 15.82 3.32
CA ILE A 222 -4.93 15.67 4.04
C ILE A 222 -4.38 14.29 3.70
N LEU A 223 -3.12 14.21 3.28
CA LEU A 223 -2.42 12.93 3.11
C LEU A 223 -1.30 12.88 4.15
N LEU A 224 -1.41 11.96 5.11
CA LEU A 224 -0.31 11.69 6.03
C LEU A 224 0.43 10.43 5.60
N LEU A 225 1.74 10.55 5.59
CA LEU A 225 2.69 9.51 5.25
C LEU A 225 3.66 9.31 6.43
N GLU A 226 4.07 8.07 6.67
CA GLU A 226 5.26 7.79 7.48
C GLU A 226 6.52 7.94 6.62
N GLU A 227 7.66 8.27 7.24
CA GLU A 227 8.95 8.50 6.56
C GLU A 227 9.44 7.34 5.69
N ASP A 228 8.98 6.12 5.94
CA ASP A 228 9.45 4.89 5.29
C ASP A 228 8.43 4.37 4.27
N THR A 229 7.76 5.29 3.58
CA THR A 229 6.68 4.98 2.63
C THR A 229 6.90 5.61 1.27
N ILE A 230 6.83 4.79 0.23
CA ILE A 230 7.10 5.22 -1.14
C ILE A 230 5.85 5.04 -2.00
N PRO A 231 5.41 6.06 -2.75
CA PRO A 231 4.27 5.92 -3.66
C PRO A 231 4.58 4.96 -4.80
N HIS A 232 3.61 4.11 -5.14
CA HIS A 232 3.65 3.30 -6.35
C HIS A 232 3.55 4.19 -7.60
N LYS A 233 4.12 3.75 -8.72
CA LYS A 233 4.16 4.50 -9.99
C LYS A 233 2.80 4.97 -10.53
N ASP A 234 1.73 4.26 -10.21
CA ASP A 234 0.37 4.57 -10.64
C ASP A 234 -0.44 5.40 -9.63
N PHE A 235 0.12 5.68 -8.43
CA PHE A 235 -0.53 6.49 -7.40
C PHE A 235 -1.16 7.77 -7.95
N PRO A 236 -0.44 8.62 -8.74
CA PRO A 236 -1.00 9.89 -9.20
C PRO A 236 -2.29 9.73 -10.01
N SER A 237 -2.31 8.78 -10.94
CA SER A 237 -3.45 8.56 -11.83
C SER A 237 -4.61 7.86 -11.13
N VAL A 238 -4.33 6.98 -10.16
CA VAL A 238 -5.37 6.27 -9.41
C VAL A 238 -6.01 7.20 -8.39
N ILE A 239 -5.24 7.95 -7.61
CA ILE A 239 -5.82 8.84 -6.58
C ILE A 239 -6.63 9.97 -7.21
N GLU A 240 -6.19 10.53 -8.35
CA GLU A 240 -6.97 11.47 -9.15
C GLU A 240 -8.32 10.87 -9.55
N HIS A 241 -8.32 9.63 -10.06
CA HIS A 241 -9.55 8.95 -10.46
C HIS A 241 -10.47 8.68 -9.28
N LEU A 242 -9.93 8.20 -8.16
CA LEU A 242 -10.69 7.92 -6.94
C LEU A 242 -11.33 9.19 -6.40
N ILE A 243 -10.57 10.26 -6.23
CA ILE A 243 -11.10 11.53 -5.73
C ILE A 243 -12.13 12.10 -6.69
N THR A 244 -11.82 12.21 -7.97
CA THR A 244 -12.68 12.90 -8.94
C THR A 244 -13.99 12.16 -9.21
N PHE A 245 -13.96 10.82 -9.30
CA PHE A 245 -15.11 10.05 -9.80
C PHE A 245 -15.75 9.10 -8.78
N ARG A 246 -15.01 8.66 -7.75
CA ARG A 246 -15.48 7.62 -6.83
C ARG A 246 -15.81 8.16 -5.44
N LEU A 247 -15.10 9.21 -5.01
CA LEU A 247 -15.26 9.83 -3.69
C LEU A 247 -16.04 11.16 -3.78
N ASN A 248 -15.84 11.96 -4.83
CA ASN A 248 -16.59 13.21 -5.07
C ASN A 248 -17.92 12.97 -5.84
N LEU A 249 -18.82 12.14 -5.33
CA LEU A 249 -20.20 12.08 -5.85
C LEU A 249 -21.03 13.30 -5.38
N PRO A 250 -22.04 13.77 -6.15
CA PRO A 250 -22.50 15.16 -6.09
C PRO A 250 -23.25 15.49 -4.79
N PHE A 251 -22.77 16.53 -4.11
CA PHE A 251 -23.39 17.61 -3.31
C PHE A 251 -24.65 17.42 -2.43
N ASN A 252 -25.41 16.32 -2.53
CA ASN A 252 -26.59 16.07 -1.69
C ASN A 252 -26.46 14.83 -0.78
N GLN A 253 -25.39 14.07 -0.92
CA GLN A 253 -25.01 13.03 0.04
C GLN A 253 -23.52 13.17 0.33
N LYS A 254 -23.16 14.01 1.30
CA LYS A 254 -21.87 13.94 1.98
C LYS A 254 -21.71 12.52 2.52
N ARG A 255 -21.15 11.60 1.73
CA ARG A 255 -20.61 10.36 2.26
C ARG A 255 -19.23 10.70 2.79
N ASP A 256 -19.23 11.50 3.86
CA ASP A 256 -18.02 11.82 4.60
C ASP A 256 -17.38 10.49 5.01
N PHE A 257 -16.08 10.39 4.77
CA PHE A 257 -15.28 9.23 5.14
C PHE A 257 -14.24 9.68 6.15
N GLY A 258 -13.97 8.83 7.11
CA GLY A 258 -12.98 9.10 8.15
C GLY A 258 -11.61 9.16 7.52
N PHE A 259 -11.25 8.05 6.90
CA PHE A 259 -9.99 7.96 6.19
C PHE A 259 -10.09 7.03 4.99
N LEU A 260 -9.18 7.24 4.05
CA LEU A 260 -8.89 6.35 2.95
C LEU A 260 -7.45 5.83 3.11
N LYS A 261 -7.33 4.56 3.45
CA LYS A 261 -6.06 3.85 3.59
C LYS A 261 -5.50 3.50 2.21
N LEU A 262 -4.26 3.91 1.97
CA LEU A 262 -3.54 3.70 0.71
C LEU A 262 -2.50 2.58 0.78
N TYR A 263 -2.26 2.05 1.98
CA TYR A 263 -1.38 0.92 2.25
C TYR A 263 -1.98 0.01 3.31
N PHE A 264 -1.92 -1.29 3.06
CA PHE A 264 -2.20 -2.34 4.04
C PHE A 264 -1.19 -3.49 3.88
N PRO A 265 -0.63 -4.09 4.93
CA PRO A 265 0.47 -5.05 4.77
C PRO A 265 0.09 -6.27 3.92
N SER A 266 0.96 -6.63 2.97
CA SER A 266 0.71 -7.72 2.00
C SER A 266 0.45 -9.08 2.66
N LYS A 267 1.09 -9.36 3.81
CA LYS A 267 0.90 -10.59 4.59
C LYS A 267 -0.55 -10.82 5.04
N TRP A 268 -1.32 -9.74 5.22
CA TRP A 268 -2.73 -9.81 5.65
C TRP A 268 -3.72 -9.82 4.48
N GLN A 269 -3.23 -9.60 3.25
CA GLN A 269 -4.05 -9.52 2.05
C GLN A 269 -4.33 -10.88 1.38
N GLY A 270 -3.72 -11.96 1.87
CA GLY A 270 -3.90 -13.33 1.38
C GLY A 270 -5.33 -13.84 1.48
N PHE A 271 -5.62 -14.95 0.79
CA PHE A 271 -6.90 -15.64 0.95
C PHE A 271 -7.07 -16.11 2.40
N GLY A 272 -8.29 -15.97 2.92
CA GLY A 272 -8.66 -16.38 4.27
C GLY A 272 -10.13 -16.79 4.33
N PHE A 273 -10.65 -17.01 5.53
CA PHE A 273 -12.02 -17.46 5.75
C PHE A 273 -13.05 -16.33 5.77
N GLU A 274 -12.62 -15.08 5.56
CA GLU A 274 -13.49 -13.93 5.43
C GLU A 274 -14.35 -14.07 4.18
N PHE A 275 -15.66 -13.82 4.32
CA PHE A 275 -16.64 -14.03 3.27
C PHE A 275 -16.27 -13.34 1.95
N THR A 276 -15.76 -12.10 2.02
CA THR A 276 -15.32 -11.33 0.84
C THR A 276 -14.14 -11.98 0.12
N LYS A 277 -13.21 -12.60 0.85
CA LYS A 277 -12.03 -13.27 0.28
C LYS A 277 -12.40 -14.61 -0.35
N ILE A 278 -13.35 -15.34 0.23
CA ILE A 278 -13.94 -16.54 -0.36
C ILE A 278 -14.68 -16.20 -1.65
N LEU A 279 -15.50 -15.13 -1.64
CA LEU A 279 -16.18 -14.66 -2.83
C LEU A 279 -15.21 -14.23 -3.93
N ASP A 280 -14.12 -13.51 -3.60
CA ASP A 280 -13.08 -13.16 -4.56
C ASP A 280 -12.52 -14.43 -5.24
N LEU A 281 -12.17 -15.45 -4.46
CA LEU A 281 -11.66 -16.72 -4.97
C LEU A 281 -12.64 -17.41 -5.92
N LEU A 282 -13.90 -17.53 -5.51
CA LEU A 282 -14.95 -18.13 -6.32
C LEU A 282 -15.19 -17.35 -7.61
N CYS A 283 -15.18 -16.01 -7.55
CA CYS A 283 -15.31 -15.15 -8.73
C CYS A 283 -14.17 -15.39 -9.72
N TYR A 284 -12.92 -15.51 -9.27
CA TYR A 284 -11.80 -15.84 -10.16
C TYR A 284 -11.96 -17.22 -10.80
N CYS A 285 -12.34 -18.24 -10.02
CA CYS A 285 -12.60 -19.58 -10.54
C CYS A 285 -13.71 -19.58 -11.59
N ILE A 286 -14.86 -18.95 -11.29
CA ILE A 286 -16.00 -18.86 -12.22
C ILE A 286 -15.62 -18.12 -13.49
N LEU A 287 -14.91 -16.99 -13.39
CA LEU A 287 -14.49 -16.19 -14.54
C LEU A 287 -13.59 -17.01 -15.48
N VAL A 288 -12.56 -17.66 -14.95
CA VAL A 288 -11.64 -18.46 -15.77
C VAL A 288 -12.34 -19.69 -16.35
N THR A 289 -13.19 -20.37 -15.56
CA THR A 289 -14.00 -21.48 -16.05
C THR A 289 -14.94 -21.06 -17.17
N ALA A 290 -15.58 -19.89 -17.09
CA ALA A 290 -16.44 -19.36 -18.13
C ALA A 290 -15.64 -19.05 -19.41
N VAL A 291 -14.48 -18.40 -19.30
CA VAL A 291 -13.58 -18.12 -20.44
C VAL A 291 -13.12 -19.43 -21.09
N ALA A 292 -12.70 -20.42 -20.31
CA ALA A 292 -12.30 -21.73 -20.82
C ALA A 292 -13.46 -22.43 -21.55
N GLY A 293 -14.67 -22.36 -21.01
CA GLY A 293 -15.88 -22.89 -21.65
C GLY A 293 -16.19 -22.22 -22.98
N VAL A 294 -16.10 -20.89 -23.06
CA VAL A 294 -16.27 -20.13 -24.32
C VAL A 294 -15.19 -20.51 -25.33
N CYS A 295 -13.93 -20.57 -24.93
CA CYS A 295 -12.84 -20.99 -25.81
C CYS A 295 -13.04 -22.42 -26.35
N HIS A 296 -13.46 -23.35 -25.48
CA HIS A 296 -13.77 -24.73 -25.87
C HIS A 296 -14.95 -24.78 -26.85
N TYR A 297 -15.99 -23.99 -26.60
CA TYR A 297 -17.14 -23.88 -27.48
C TYR A 297 -16.74 -23.36 -28.87
N LEU A 298 -15.98 -22.26 -28.92
CA LEU A 298 -15.51 -21.67 -30.18
C LEU A 298 -14.61 -22.62 -30.97
N HIS A 299 -13.76 -23.40 -30.29
CA HIS A 299 -12.94 -24.42 -30.94
C HIS A 299 -13.78 -25.59 -31.47
N SER A 300 -14.74 -26.07 -30.67
CA SER A 300 -15.59 -27.22 -30.99
C SER A 300 -16.71 -26.89 -31.97
N PHE A 301 -17.01 -25.60 -32.21
CA PHE A 301 -17.96 -25.15 -33.22
C PHE A 301 -17.63 -25.70 -34.62
N ARG A 302 -16.35 -26.01 -34.87
CA ARG A 302 -15.90 -26.67 -36.12
C ARG A 302 -16.19 -28.17 -36.21
N SER A 303 -16.52 -28.86 -35.10
CA SER A 303 -16.66 -30.33 -35.04
C SER A 303 -18.07 -30.85 -34.76
N ALA A 304 -19.11 -30.00 -34.82
CA ALA A 304 -20.54 -30.35 -34.66
C ALA A 304 -20.93 -31.08 -33.35
N THR A 305 -19.98 -31.31 -32.45
CA THR A 305 -20.12 -31.99 -31.17
C THR A 305 -19.30 -31.25 -30.11
N LEU A 306 -19.80 -31.23 -28.87
CA LEU A 306 -19.15 -30.63 -27.70
C LEU A 306 -18.67 -31.71 -26.71
N PRO A 307 -17.82 -32.67 -27.13
CA PRO A 307 -17.33 -33.68 -26.22
C PRO A 307 -16.48 -33.02 -25.12
N GLY A 308 -16.63 -33.49 -23.89
CA GLY A 308 -15.74 -33.14 -22.78
C GLY A 308 -15.90 -31.76 -22.15
N LEU A 309 -16.95 -30.99 -22.48
CA LEU A 309 -17.17 -29.65 -21.88
C LEU A 309 -17.12 -29.69 -20.35
N ASN A 310 -17.85 -30.61 -19.71
CA ASN A 310 -17.83 -30.75 -18.24
C ASN A 310 -16.43 -30.99 -17.68
N SER A 311 -15.61 -31.79 -18.38
CA SER A 311 -14.22 -32.05 -17.97
C SER A 311 -13.38 -30.79 -18.09
N VAL A 312 -13.52 -30.02 -19.17
CA VAL A 312 -12.80 -28.74 -19.35
C VAL A 312 -13.19 -27.75 -18.26
N LEU A 313 -14.48 -27.59 -17.98
CA LEU A 313 -14.97 -26.68 -16.96
C LEU A 313 -14.45 -27.05 -15.56
N LEU A 314 -14.53 -28.35 -15.21
CA LEU A 314 -14.07 -28.86 -13.92
C LEU A 314 -12.55 -28.71 -13.76
N SER A 315 -11.78 -29.07 -14.80
CA SER A 315 -10.33 -28.87 -14.81
C SER A 315 -9.97 -27.39 -14.70
N ALA A 316 -10.61 -26.50 -15.47
CA ALA A 316 -10.36 -25.06 -15.39
C ALA A 316 -10.65 -24.51 -13.98
N PHE A 317 -11.73 -24.98 -13.35
CA PHE A 317 -12.10 -24.55 -12.00
C PHE A 317 -11.02 -24.94 -10.98
N PHE A 318 -10.65 -26.23 -10.92
CA PHE A 318 -9.66 -26.72 -9.94
C PHE A 318 -8.25 -26.20 -10.19
N MET A 319 -7.83 -26.08 -11.46
CA MET A 319 -6.52 -25.51 -11.81
C MET A 319 -6.45 -24.03 -11.42
N THR A 320 -7.52 -23.27 -11.64
CA THR A 320 -7.61 -21.87 -11.20
C THR A 320 -7.59 -21.76 -9.68
N LEU A 321 -8.37 -22.61 -8.98
CA LEU A 321 -8.39 -22.65 -7.53
C LEU A 321 -6.99 -22.91 -6.96
N LEU A 322 -6.30 -23.92 -7.47
CA LEU A 322 -4.94 -24.26 -7.06
C LEU A 322 -3.96 -23.12 -7.33
N THR A 323 -4.00 -22.51 -8.51
CA THR A 323 -3.18 -21.34 -8.81
C THR A 323 -3.44 -20.19 -7.86
N CYS A 324 -4.70 -19.88 -7.56
CA CYS A 324 -5.02 -18.80 -6.63
C CYS A 324 -4.45 -19.07 -5.24
N LEU A 325 -4.54 -20.31 -4.76
CA LEU A 325 -4.01 -20.69 -3.46
C LEU A 325 -2.48 -20.69 -3.41
N LEU A 326 -1.80 -21.04 -4.50
CA LEU A 326 -0.34 -21.04 -4.58
C LEU A 326 0.26 -19.65 -4.77
N VAL A 327 -0.32 -18.85 -5.68
CA VAL A 327 0.11 -17.49 -5.99
C VAL A 327 -0.23 -16.53 -4.85
N GLY A 328 -1.37 -16.72 -4.21
CA GLY A 328 -1.87 -15.83 -3.15
C GLY A 328 -2.67 -14.64 -3.69
N ARG A 329 -3.64 -14.20 -2.89
CA ARG A 329 -4.60 -13.15 -3.26
C ARG A 329 -3.91 -11.81 -3.51
N GLN A 330 -2.92 -11.45 -2.71
CA GLN A 330 -2.15 -10.21 -2.83
C GLN A 330 -1.49 -10.09 -4.22
N ASN A 331 -0.91 -11.17 -4.74
CA ASN A 331 -0.28 -11.18 -6.06
C ASN A 331 -1.33 -11.18 -7.20
N ILE A 332 -2.48 -11.82 -7.01
CA ILE A 332 -3.58 -11.74 -8.00
C ILE A 332 -4.16 -10.33 -8.06
N ASN A 333 -4.27 -9.64 -6.91
CA ASN A 333 -4.79 -8.28 -6.85
C ASN A 333 -3.91 -7.27 -7.62
N GLU A 334 -2.64 -7.55 -7.84
CA GLU A 334 -1.76 -6.74 -8.68
C GLU A 334 -2.25 -6.67 -10.14
N LEU A 335 -3.04 -7.65 -10.62
CA LEU A 335 -3.68 -7.56 -11.95
C LEU A 335 -4.66 -6.39 -12.07
N ARG A 336 -5.17 -5.86 -10.96
CA ARG A 336 -6.01 -4.66 -10.96
C ARG A 336 -5.23 -3.41 -11.37
N ARG A 337 -3.89 -3.42 -11.31
CA ARG A 337 -3.07 -2.29 -11.76
C ARG A 337 -3.07 -2.09 -13.28
N LEU A 338 -3.63 -3.03 -14.05
CA LEU A 338 -3.81 -2.88 -15.50
C LEU A 338 -4.62 -1.65 -15.88
N SER A 339 -5.49 -1.17 -14.98
CA SER A 339 -6.23 0.07 -15.19
C SER A 339 -6.64 0.71 -13.86
N LYS A 340 -6.60 2.05 -13.80
CA LYS A 340 -7.13 2.82 -12.66
C LYS A 340 -8.59 2.50 -12.32
N HIS A 341 -9.35 1.95 -13.26
CA HIS A 341 -10.75 1.56 -13.07
C HIS A 341 -10.94 0.23 -12.33
N PHE A 342 -9.92 -0.64 -12.29
CA PHE A 342 -10.01 -1.95 -11.64
C PHE A 342 -9.61 -1.93 -10.16
N TYR A 343 -9.11 -0.80 -9.68
CA TYR A 343 -8.88 -0.53 -8.27
C TYR A 343 -10.18 -0.63 -7.47
N ARG A 344 -10.10 -1.35 -6.36
CA ARG A 344 -11.22 -1.61 -5.47
C ARG A 344 -11.18 -0.65 -4.29
N LEU A 345 -12.35 -0.15 -3.91
CA LEU A 345 -12.59 0.52 -2.64
C LEU A 345 -13.38 -0.42 -1.75
N GLN A 346 -12.87 -0.70 -0.57
CA GLN A 346 -13.52 -1.54 0.44
C GLN A 346 -13.50 -0.86 1.81
N SER A 347 -14.18 -1.45 2.80
CA SER A 347 -14.04 -1.00 4.19
C SER A 347 -12.61 -1.24 4.68
N SER A 348 -12.05 -0.32 5.46
CA SER A 348 -10.70 -0.51 6.00
C SER A 348 -10.69 -1.44 7.20
N GLU A 349 -9.59 -2.18 7.37
CA GLU A 349 -9.28 -2.96 8.57
C GLU A 349 -8.38 -2.16 9.54
N GLY A 350 -8.30 -2.64 10.79
CA GLY A 350 -7.63 -2.01 11.94
C GLY A 350 -6.13 -2.26 12.05
N CYS A 351 -5.38 -2.14 10.96
CA CYS A 351 -3.93 -1.97 11.07
C CYS A 351 -3.36 -0.95 10.13
N CYS A 352 -2.45 -0.19 10.72
CA CYS A 352 -1.33 0.53 10.17
C CYS A 352 -1.64 1.91 9.53
N THR A 353 -0.73 2.87 9.75
CA THR A 353 -0.89 4.31 9.44
C THR A 353 0.03 4.83 8.34
N GLN A 354 0.75 3.96 7.63
CA GLN A 354 1.81 4.31 6.67
C GLN A 354 1.39 5.37 5.65
N ALA A 355 0.20 5.23 5.07
CA ALA A 355 -0.31 6.17 4.08
C ALA A 355 -1.83 6.29 4.16
N MET A 356 -2.32 7.44 4.63
CA MET A 356 -3.74 7.66 4.90
C MET A 356 -4.18 9.04 4.40
N VAL A 357 -5.32 9.08 3.71
CA VAL A 357 -5.99 10.32 3.33
C VAL A 357 -7.14 10.60 4.30
N TYR A 358 -7.22 11.82 4.81
CA TYR A 358 -8.26 12.29 5.73
C TYR A 358 -9.06 13.44 5.13
N GLN A 359 -10.30 13.58 5.60
CA GLN A 359 -11.10 14.78 5.40
C GLN A 359 -10.81 15.81 6.51
N PRO A 360 -10.63 17.10 6.20
CA PRO A 360 -10.38 18.12 7.22
C PRO A 360 -11.45 18.19 8.32
N SER A 361 -12.71 17.87 7.97
CA SER A 361 -13.88 17.97 8.86
C SER A 361 -13.78 17.11 10.13
N ILE A 362 -13.05 16.00 10.10
CA ILE A 362 -12.95 15.10 11.26
C ILE A 362 -11.70 15.34 12.10
N VAL A 363 -10.73 16.11 11.58
CA VAL A 363 -9.37 16.15 12.14
C VAL A 363 -9.37 16.67 13.57
N SER A 364 -10.14 17.72 13.85
CA SER A 364 -10.19 18.29 15.19
C SER A 364 -10.64 17.26 16.23
N SER A 365 -11.76 16.58 15.97
CA SER A 365 -12.31 15.57 16.89
C SER A 365 -11.43 14.31 16.98
N MET A 366 -10.82 13.90 15.87
CA MET A 366 -9.91 12.76 15.85
C MET A 366 -8.64 13.08 16.65
N ALA A 367 -8.05 14.26 16.46
CA ALA A 367 -6.86 14.67 17.19
C ALA A 367 -7.12 14.77 18.70
N GLU A 368 -8.28 15.30 19.11
CA GLU A 368 -8.72 15.32 20.50
C GLU A 368 -8.86 13.90 21.08
N TYR A 369 -9.40 12.95 20.31
CA TYR A 369 -9.51 11.55 20.72
C TYR A 369 -8.14 10.89 20.89
N LEU A 370 -7.23 11.08 19.93
CA LEU A 370 -5.90 10.46 19.94
C LEU A 370 -5.02 10.92 21.10
N VAL A 371 -5.22 12.14 21.58
CA VAL A 371 -4.45 12.66 22.73
C VAL A 371 -5.08 12.29 24.07
N ASN A 372 -6.23 11.62 24.09
CA ASN A 372 -6.91 11.24 25.32
C ASN A 372 -6.07 10.18 26.07
N PRO A 373 -5.72 10.40 27.36
CA PRO A 373 -4.92 9.46 28.16
C PRO A 373 -5.53 8.05 28.30
N LEU A 374 -6.83 7.89 28.05
CA LEU A 374 -7.50 6.60 28.07
C LEU A 374 -7.17 5.72 26.86
N SER A 375 -6.69 6.32 25.76
CA SER A 375 -6.24 5.66 24.55
C SER A 375 -4.79 5.18 24.72
N ASN A 376 -4.57 4.13 25.53
CA ASN A 376 -3.27 3.46 25.65
C ASN A 376 -3.01 2.44 24.52
N GLU A 377 -3.71 2.61 23.40
CA GLU A 377 -3.67 1.71 22.25
C GLU A 377 -2.70 2.21 21.18
N HIS A 378 -2.37 1.34 20.24
CA HIS A 378 -1.63 1.73 19.05
C HIS A 378 -2.43 2.78 18.26
N THR A 379 -1.71 3.74 17.65
CA THR A 379 -2.32 4.88 16.95
C THR A 379 -3.33 4.44 15.87
N ASP A 380 -3.04 3.36 15.15
CA ASP A 380 -3.93 2.79 14.13
C ASP A 380 -5.24 2.23 14.69
N LEU A 381 -5.18 1.54 15.84
CA LEU A 381 -6.36 1.05 16.56
C LEU A 381 -7.18 2.21 17.10
N ALA A 382 -6.53 3.21 17.71
CA ALA A 382 -7.20 4.39 18.23
C ALA A 382 -7.94 5.19 17.12
N ILE A 383 -7.33 5.31 15.93
CA ILE A 383 -7.99 5.90 14.75
C ILE A 383 -9.22 5.08 14.33
N LEU A 384 -9.10 3.75 14.28
CA LEU A 384 -10.23 2.89 13.91
C LEU A 384 -11.36 3.00 14.95
N ASP A 385 -11.04 2.94 16.23
CA ASP A 385 -11.98 3.04 17.33
C ASP A 385 -12.73 4.37 17.31
N PHE A 386 -12.03 5.49 17.09
CA PHE A 386 -12.66 6.78 16.87
C PHE A 386 -13.71 6.71 15.75
N THR A 387 -13.37 6.11 14.61
CA THR A 387 -14.32 6.01 13.49
C THR A 387 -15.50 5.09 13.79
N TYR A 388 -15.28 4.00 14.51
CA TYR A 388 -16.33 3.08 14.92
C TYR A 388 -17.32 3.75 15.88
N LEU A 389 -16.80 4.41 16.93
CA LEU A 389 -17.61 5.13 17.94
C LEU A 389 -18.45 6.24 17.33
N ASN A 390 -17.94 6.90 16.29
CA ASN A 390 -18.63 7.99 15.59
C ASN A 390 -19.41 7.54 14.35
N SER A 391 -19.50 6.23 14.08
CA SER A 391 -20.17 5.67 12.90
C SER A 391 -19.68 6.28 11.56
N ILE A 392 -18.39 6.61 11.51
CA ILE A 392 -17.74 7.23 10.35
C ILE A 392 -17.24 6.12 9.41
N ARG A 393 -17.55 6.25 8.12
CA ARG A 393 -17.14 5.27 7.11
C ARG A 393 -15.62 5.28 6.93
N THR A 394 -15.00 4.11 7.00
CA THR A 394 -13.57 3.92 6.67
C THR A 394 -13.42 3.26 5.31
N LEU A 395 -12.37 3.63 4.58
CA LEU A 395 -12.11 3.12 3.24
C LEU A 395 -10.67 2.65 3.09
N GLN A 396 -10.46 1.65 2.24
CA GLN A 396 -9.14 1.18 1.82
C GLN A 396 -9.12 0.94 0.31
N VAL A 397 -8.01 1.29 -0.32
CA VAL A 397 -7.73 1.01 -1.74
C VAL A 397 -7.01 -0.33 -1.87
N GLU A 398 -7.46 -1.16 -2.81
CA GLU A 398 -6.73 -2.37 -3.24
C GLU A 398 -6.53 -2.38 -4.76
N PRO A 399 -5.30 -2.68 -5.25
CA PRO A 399 -4.07 -2.92 -4.50
C PRO A 399 -3.51 -1.64 -3.86
N ASN A 400 -2.47 -1.77 -3.01
CA ASN A 400 -1.87 -0.64 -2.30
C ASN A 400 -1.31 0.41 -3.28
N LEU A 401 -1.48 1.69 -2.97
CA LEU A 401 -0.86 2.79 -3.74
C LEU A 401 0.48 3.23 -3.18
N PHE A 402 0.90 2.69 -2.04
CA PHE A 402 2.20 2.91 -1.42
C PHE A 402 2.85 1.59 -1.05
N PHE A 403 4.17 1.61 -0.89
CA PHE A 403 4.97 0.54 -0.31
C PHE A 403 5.51 0.98 1.03
N HIS A 404 5.60 0.05 1.99
CA HIS A 404 6.36 0.24 3.21
C HIS A 404 7.79 -0.28 2.96
N THR A 405 8.81 0.53 3.25
CA THR A 405 10.22 0.18 3.06
C THR A 405 10.99 0.07 4.36
N GLY A 406 10.36 0.38 5.50
CA GLY A 406 11.01 0.42 6.81
C GLY A 406 11.14 -0.95 7.46
N LEU A 407 12.31 -1.56 7.33
CA LEU A 407 12.64 -2.85 7.94
C LEU A 407 12.72 -2.78 9.47
N TYR A 408 13.15 -1.64 10.00
CA TYR A 408 13.23 -1.36 11.44
C TYR A 408 12.01 -0.54 11.89
N THR A 409 11.48 -0.82 13.07
CA THR A 409 10.38 -0.02 13.66
C THR A 409 10.91 1.20 14.41
N ALA A 410 10.28 2.37 14.28
CA ALA A 410 10.66 3.54 15.07
C ALA A 410 10.43 3.34 16.59
N LEU A 411 9.35 2.65 16.98
CA LEU A 411 8.94 2.46 18.38
C LEU A 411 9.87 1.56 19.20
N ASN A 412 10.17 0.37 18.68
CA ASN A 412 10.86 -0.69 19.44
C ASN A 412 12.11 -1.21 18.73
N GLN A 413 12.44 -0.69 17.53
CA GLN A 413 13.57 -1.12 16.70
C GLN A 413 13.59 -2.63 16.42
N VAL A 414 12.45 -3.30 16.62
CA VAL A 414 12.27 -4.70 16.23
C VAL A 414 12.30 -4.74 14.72
N GLN A 415 13.18 -5.59 14.22
CA GLN A 415 13.28 -5.91 12.81
C GLN A 415 12.04 -6.67 12.37
N LYS A 416 11.39 -6.17 11.32
CA LYS A 416 10.27 -6.85 10.68
C LYS A 416 10.80 -7.92 9.71
N HIS A 417 9.94 -8.85 9.33
CA HIS A 417 10.33 -9.89 8.38
C HIS A 417 10.61 -9.27 6.99
N PRO A 418 11.78 -9.54 6.37
CA PRO A 418 12.22 -8.84 5.15
C PRO A 418 11.28 -9.03 3.96
N GLU A 419 10.55 -10.14 3.89
CA GLU A 419 9.57 -10.42 2.84
C GLU A 419 8.52 -9.31 2.65
N GLU A 420 8.17 -8.56 3.71
CA GLU A 420 7.23 -7.43 3.64
C GLU A 420 7.74 -6.25 2.81
N PHE A 421 9.05 -6.18 2.57
CA PHE A 421 9.73 -5.01 1.98
C PHE A 421 10.28 -5.28 0.58
N ILE A 422 10.11 -6.50 0.09
CA ILE A 422 10.50 -6.91 -1.26
C ILE A 422 9.48 -6.33 -2.23
N SER A 423 9.91 -5.34 -3.01
CA SER A 423 9.07 -4.58 -3.95
C SER A 423 9.83 -4.13 -5.18
#